data_AF-A0NVB5-F1
#
_entry.id   AF-A0NVB5-F1
#
_cell.length_a   1.000
_cell.length_b   1.000
_cell.length_c   1.000
_cell.angle_alpha   90.00
_cell.angle_beta   90.00
_cell.angle_gamma   90.00
#
_symmetry.space_group_name_H-M   'P 1'
#
loop_
_entity.id
_entity.type
_entity.pdbx_description
1 polymer ?
#
loop_
_entity_poly.entity_id
_entity_poly.type
_entity_poly.pdbx_seq_one_letter_code
_entity_poly.pdbx_strand_id
1 'polypeptide(L)'
;MLESGETWFDLLPQDLAEDRRKLAETSSNGLSLPPAPPESFGITRLDDVAFLKPRLTPHPFRTFTTALKLKHPVGNGLPAHYIECTDPSYPPAKIALARAQAKGWPVSQIATGHDAMVSEPERLADLLEGIAKEL
;
A
#
# COMPACT_ATOMS: atom_id res chain seq x y z
N MET A 1 7.22 -2.96 -3.77
CA MET A 1 6.89 -3.09 -5.20
C MET A 1 7.27 -4.48 -5.64
N LEU A 2 6.43 -5.19 -6.39
CA LEU A 2 6.71 -6.55 -6.86
C LEU A 2 7.63 -6.53 -8.09
N GLU A 3 8.62 -7.42 -8.10
CA GLU A 3 9.42 -7.75 -9.29
C GLU A 3 8.70 -8.83 -10.13
N SER A 4 9.17 -9.04 -11.36
CA SER A 4 8.57 -10.07 -12.23
C SER A 4 8.71 -11.46 -11.62
N GLY A 5 7.59 -12.19 -11.56
CA GLY A 5 7.50 -13.53 -11.00
C GLY A 5 7.08 -13.58 -9.53
N GLU A 6 7.08 -12.45 -8.83
CA GLU A 6 6.69 -12.40 -7.41
C GLU A 6 5.20 -12.15 -7.21
N THR A 7 4.66 -12.71 -6.13
CA THR A 7 3.35 -12.39 -5.56
C THR A 7 3.52 -11.51 -4.31
N TRP A 8 2.45 -10.83 -3.88
CA TRP A 8 2.53 -10.06 -2.62
C TRP A 8 2.79 -10.94 -1.40
N PHE A 9 2.21 -12.14 -1.39
CA PHE A 9 2.39 -13.08 -0.28
C PHE A 9 3.79 -13.69 -0.20
N ASP A 10 4.55 -13.70 -1.29
CA ASP A 10 5.97 -14.10 -1.24
C ASP A 10 6.83 -13.10 -0.45
N LEU A 11 6.35 -11.86 -0.30
CA LEU A 11 7.07 -10.78 0.38
C LEU A 11 6.67 -10.60 1.85
N LEU A 12 5.60 -11.25 2.29
CA LEU A 12 5.13 -11.18 3.67
C LEU A 12 5.75 -12.29 4.52
N PRO A 13 5.81 -12.11 5.85
CA PRO A 13 6.00 -13.23 6.78
C PRO A 13 4.99 -14.36 6.48
N GLN A 14 5.46 -15.61 6.54
CA GLN A 14 4.67 -16.78 6.11
C GLN A 14 3.39 -16.94 6.93
N ASP A 15 3.47 -16.74 8.25
CA ASP A 15 2.34 -16.74 9.18
C ASP A 15 1.28 -15.71 8.77
N LEU A 16 1.70 -14.48 8.43
CA LEU A 16 0.78 -13.45 7.97
C LEU A 16 0.11 -13.83 6.63
N ALA A 17 0.87 -14.41 5.69
CA ALA A 17 0.30 -14.87 4.42
C ALA A 17 -0.72 -16.02 4.61
N GLU A 18 -0.44 -16.95 5.52
CA GLU A 18 -1.34 -18.06 5.88
C GLU A 18 -2.62 -17.57 6.56
N ASP A 19 -2.51 -16.62 7.50
CA ASP A 19 -3.67 -15.99 8.13
C ASP A 19 -4.56 -15.29 7.11
N ARG A 20 -3.97 -14.58 6.14
CA ARG A 20 -4.72 -13.97 5.04
C ARG A 20 -5.37 -15.02 4.13
N ARG A 21 -4.70 -16.13 3.81
CA ARG A 21 -5.30 -17.25 3.05
C ARG A 21 -6.52 -17.81 3.78
N LYS A 22 -6.38 -18.10 5.07
CA LYS A 22 -7.45 -18.62 5.91
C LYS A 22 -8.62 -17.63 6.02
N LEU A 23 -8.33 -16.34 6.16
CA LEU A 23 -9.34 -15.29 6.20
C LEU A 23 -10.13 -15.22 4.89
N ALA A 24 -9.46 -15.28 3.73
CA ALA A 24 -10.14 -15.29 2.44
C ALA A 24 -11.04 -16.53 2.27
N GLU A 25 -10.55 -17.70 2.66
CA GLU A 25 -11.30 -18.96 2.59
C GLU A 25 -12.55 -18.91 3.47
N THR A 26 -12.40 -18.53 4.74
CA THR A 26 -13.49 -18.54 5.72
C THR A 26 -14.52 -17.44 5.51
N SER A 27 -14.13 -16.30 4.94
CA SER A 27 -15.04 -15.15 4.74
C SER A 27 -15.76 -15.16 3.39
N SER A 28 -15.14 -15.74 2.35
CA SER A 28 -15.67 -15.65 0.98
C SER A 28 -15.28 -16.82 0.08
N ASN A 29 -14.90 -17.97 0.65
CA ASN A 29 -14.50 -19.17 -0.08
C ASN A 29 -13.35 -18.90 -1.09
N GLY A 30 -12.41 -18.04 -0.68
CA GLY A 30 -11.20 -17.69 -1.44
C GLY A 30 -11.38 -16.56 -2.46
N LEU A 31 -12.53 -15.89 -2.50
CA LEU A 31 -12.80 -14.85 -3.49
C LEU A 31 -12.13 -13.51 -3.14
N SER A 32 -12.18 -13.11 -1.87
CA SER A 32 -11.76 -11.79 -1.40
C SER A 32 -11.29 -11.79 0.06
N LEU A 33 -10.54 -10.77 0.44
CA LEU A 33 -10.35 -10.42 1.85
C LEU A 33 -11.43 -9.41 2.26
N PRO A 34 -12.04 -9.55 3.45
CA PRO A 34 -12.93 -8.53 3.97
C PRO A 34 -12.17 -7.21 4.18
N PRO A 35 -12.87 -6.07 4.15
CA PRO A 35 -12.23 -4.78 4.42
C PRO A 35 -11.61 -4.77 5.81
N ALA A 36 -10.37 -4.30 5.91
CA ALA A 36 -9.74 -4.02 7.20
C ALA A 36 -10.41 -2.79 7.83
N PRO A 37 -10.45 -2.68 9.17
CA PRO A 37 -11.02 -1.50 9.81
C PRO A 37 -10.14 -0.25 9.55
N PRO A 38 -10.72 0.97 9.49
CA PRO A 38 -10.00 2.22 9.19
C PRO A 38 -8.69 2.43 9.97
N GLU A 39 -8.65 1.98 11.22
CA GLU A 39 -7.50 2.09 12.12
C GLU A 39 -6.29 1.31 11.60
N SER A 40 -6.51 0.25 10.81
CA SER A 40 -5.43 -0.48 10.14
C SER A 40 -4.65 0.37 9.13
N PHE A 41 -5.26 1.46 8.67
CA PHE A 41 -4.68 2.44 7.75
C PHE A 41 -4.25 3.73 8.47
N GLY A 42 -4.27 3.75 9.81
CA GLY A 42 -3.95 4.92 10.62
C GLY A 42 -5.04 5.98 10.67
N ILE A 43 -6.27 5.64 10.25
CA ILE A 43 -7.41 6.56 10.26
C ILE A 43 -8.19 6.42 11.56
N THR A 44 -8.14 7.46 12.40
CA THR A 44 -8.76 7.47 13.74
C THR A 44 -9.65 8.69 14.01
N ARG A 45 -9.51 9.78 13.25
CA ARG A 45 -10.40 10.95 13.38
C ARG A 45 -11.82 10.57 12.97
N LEU A 46 -12.81 10.98 13.76
CA LEU A 46 -14.21 10.55 13.56
C LEU A 46 -14.75 10.89 12.16
N ASP A 47 -14.43 12.09 11.65
CA ASP A 47 -14.89 12.52 10.33
C ASP A 47 -14.25 11.69 9.20
N ASP A 48 -12.95 11.38 9.32
CA ASP A 48 -12.24 10.53 8.36
C ASP A 48 -12.73 9.09 8.41
N VAL A 49 -13.03 8.57 9.60
CA VAL A 49 -13.63 7.23 9.77
C VAL A 49 -15.01 7.20 9.13
N ALA A 50 -15.84 8.22 9.36
CA ALA A 50 -17.16 8.34 8.75
C ALA A 50 -17.08 8.45 7.22
N PHE A 51 -16.02 9.08 6.70
CA PHE A 51 -15.72 9.13 5.27
C PHE A 51 -15.24 7.77 4.73
N LEU A 52 -14.24 7.15 5.35
CA LEU A 52 -13.57 5.97 4.80
C LEU A 52 -14.43 4.71 4.93
N LYS A 53 -15.01 4.46 6.11
CA LYS A 53 -15.72 3.21 6.44
C LYS A 53 -16.77 2.76 5.41
N PRO A 54 -17.70 3.61 4.93
CA PRO A 54 -18.70 3.20 3.94
C PRO A 54 -18.12 2.95 2.54
N ARG A 55 -16.86 3.35 2.28
CA ARG A 55 -16.17 3.18 0.99
C ARG A 55 -15.27 1.95 0.96
N LEU A 56 -15.06 1.29 2.10
CA LEU A 56 -14.27 0.06 2.18
C LEU A 56 -15.08 -1.15 1.69
N THR A 57 -14.56 -1.85 0.70
CA THR A 57 -15.17 -3.05 0.12
C THR A 57 -14.20 -4.23 0.19
N PRO A 58 -14.69 -5.49 0.08
CA PRO A 58 -13.81 -6.65 -0.01
C PRO A 58 -12.78 -6.52 -1.14
N HIS A 59 -11.52 -6.82 -0.85
CA HIS A 59 -10.43 -6.74 -1.83
C HIS A 59 -10.22 -8.10 -2.51
N PRO A 60 -10.19 -8.18 -3.85
CA PRO A 60 -10.07 -9.47 -4.56
C PRO A 60 -8.81 -10.23 -4.14
N PHE A 61 -8.96 -11.48 -3.70
CA PHE A 61 -7.87 -12.24 -3.09
C PHE A 61 -6.71 -12.52 -4.06
N ARG A 62 -7.03 -12.71 -5.35
CA ARG A 62 -6.05 -13.00 -6.40
C ARG A 62 -5.00 -11.91 -6.61
N THR A 63 -5.26 -10.66 -6.23
CA THR A 63 -4.26 -9.58 -6.34
C THR A 63 -3.03 -9.84 -5.49
N PHE A 64 -3.18 -10.61 -4.41
CA PHE A 64 -2.08 -10.95 -3.52
C PHE A 64 -1.31 -12.20 -3.94
N THR A 65 -1.97 -13.12 -4.65
CA THR A 65 -1.44 -14.47 -4.94
C THR A 65 -1.06 -14.67 -6.40
N THR A 66 -1.34 -13.71 -7.28
CA THR A 66 -1.01 -13.81 -8.71
C THR A 66 0.35 -13.17 -8.95
N ALA A 67 1.28 -13.92 -9.55
CA ALA A 67 2.60 -13.42 -9.87
C ALA A 67 2.54 -12.40 -11.01
N LEU A 68 3.24 -11.27 -10.87
CA LEU A 68 3.33 -10.28 -11.94
C LEU A 68 4.22 -10.79 -13.07
N LYS A 69 3.83 -10.51 -14.32
CA LYS A 69 4.67 -10.73 -15.50
C LYS A 69 5.04 -9.39 -16.10
N LEU A 70 6.26 -8.92 -15.82
CA LEU A 70 6.74 -7.64 -16.33
C LEU A 70 7.67 -7.87 -17.53
N LYS A 71 7.51 -7.05 -18.58
CA LYS A 71 8.42 -7.05 -19.74
C LYS A 71 9.69 -6.23 -19.49
N HIS A 72 9.65 -5.33 -18.52
CA HIS A 72 10.72 -4.43 -18.14
C HIS A 72 10.87 -4.40 -16.62
N PRO A 73 12.03 -4.03 -16.07
CA PRO A 73 12.20 -3.83 -14.64
C PRO A 73 11.23 -2.77 -14.10
N VAL A 74 10.87 -2.88 -12.82
CA VAL A 74 10.06 -1.87 -12.13
C VAL A 74 10.68 -0.48 -12.28
N GLY A 75 9.88 0.48 -12.75
CA GLY A 75 10.28 1.85 -13.10
C GLY A 75 10.50 2.07 -14.60
N ASN A 76 10.92 1.04 -15.35
CA ASN A 76 11.10 1.08 -16.81
C ASN A 76 11.88 2.31 -17.33
N GLY A 77 12.91 2.75 -16.59
CA GLY A 77 13.72 3.92 -16.95
C GLY A 77 13.04 5.28 -16.79
N LEU A 78 11.81 5.33 -16.26
CA LEU A 78 11.13 6.57 -15.94
C LEU A 78 11.55 7.10 -14.56
N PRO A 79 11.52 8.43 -14.35
CA PRO A 79 11.64 8.99 -13.02
C PRO A 79 10.55 8.47 -12.10
N ALA A 80 10.90 8.22 -10.84
CA ALA A 80 9.98 7.72 -9.83
C ALA A 80 10.37 8.25 -8.45
N HIS A 81 9.36 8.45 -7.62
CA HIS A 81 9.48 9.02 -6.28
C HIS A 81 8.63 8.22 -5.30
N TYR A 82 9.11 8.00 -4.09
CA TYR A 82 8.35 7.32 -3.05
C TYR A 82 7.93 8.30 -1.96
N ILE A 83 6.64 8.31 -1.60
CA ILE A 83 6.12 9.08 -0.48
C ILE A 83 5.84 8.11 0.66
N GLU A 84 6.55 8.26 1.77
CA GLU A 84 6.39 7.45 2.97
C GLU A 84 5.48 8.14 3.99
N CYS A 85 4.48 7.42 4.49
CA CYS A 85 3.67 7.83 5.63
C CYS A 85 4.25 7.24 6.92
N THR A 86 4.56 8.09 7.90
CA THR A 86 5.44 7.69 9.03
C THR A 86 4.75 7.59 10.39
N ASP A 87 3.53 8.08 10.57
CA ASP A 87 2.89 8.17 11.89
C ASP A 87 1.35 7.95 11.87
N PRO A 88 0.87 6.74 12.18
CA PRO A 88 1.64 5.54 12.47
C PRO A 88 2.25 4.93 11.21
N SER A 89 3.42 4.31 11.36
CA SER A 89 4.04 3.51 10.30
C SER A 89 3.13 2.33 9.90
N TYR A 90 3.01 2.08 8.60
CA TYR A 90 2.32 0.89 8.05
C TYR A 90 3.33 -0.20 7.66
N PRO A 91 3.51 -1.26 8.46
CA PRO A 91 4.61 -2.23 8.27
C PRO A 91 4.68 -2.86 6.87
N PRO A 92 3.57 -3.27 6.21
CA PRO A 92 3.64 -3.83 4.87
C PRO A 92 4.24 -2.88 3.83
N ALA A 93 4.11 -1.56 4.01
CA ALA A 93 4.69 -0.58 3.09
C ALA A 93 6.23 -0.50 3.16
N LYS A 94 6.86 -0.95 4.27
CA LYS A 94 8.32 -0.91 4.43
C LYS A 94 9.05 -1.76 3.39
N ILE A 95 8.43 -2.85 2.91
CA ILE A 95 8.95 -3.65 1.80
C ILE A 95 9.06 -2.80 0.53
N ALA A 96 8.07 -1.96 0.25
CA ALA A 96 8.08 -1.08 -0.92
C ALA A 96 9.09 0.06 -0.77
N LEU A 97 9.20 0.66 0.42
CA LEU A 97 10.20 1.67 0.73
C LEU A 97 11.63 1.16 0.51
N ALA A 98 11.98 0.00 1.10
CA ALA A 98 13.32 -0.57 0.95
C ALA A 98 13.68 -0.81 -0.52
N ARG A 99 12.71 -1.25 -1.33
CA ARG A 99 12.89 -1.45 -2.77
C ARG A 99 13.02 -0.14 -3.54
N ALA A 100 12.29 0.92 -3.16
CA ALA A 100 12.45 2.23 -3.77
C ALA A 100 13.85 2.80 -3.49
N GLN A 101 14.32 2.70 -2.24
CA GLN A 101 15.66 3.10 -1.83
C GLN A 101 16.75 2.32 -2.57
N ALA A 102 16.61 1.00 -2.70
CA ALA A 102 17.55 0.17 -3.46
C ALA A 102 17.62 0.53 -4.96
N LYS A 103 16.55 1.13 -5.51
CA LYS A 103 16.52 1.65 -6.89
C LYS A 103 17.02 3.11 -6.99
N GLY A 104 17.43 3.72 -5.88
CA GLY A 104 17.90 5.09 -5.83
C GLY A 104 16.78 6.14 -6.03
N TRP A 105 15.52 5.75 -5.84
CA TRP A 105 14.42 6.71 -5.98
C TRP A 105 14.41 7.69 -4.80
N PRO A 106 14.17 8.99 -5.03
CA PRO A 106 13.99 9.94 -3.96
C PRO A 106 12.80 9.55 -3.06
N VAL A 107 12.93 9.89 -1.79
CA VAL A 107 11.93 9.61 -0.76
C VAL A 107 11.54 10.90 -0.06
N SER A 108 10.24 11.19 -0.04
CA SER A 108 9.66 12.24 0.81
C SER A 108 8.78 11.61 1.88
N GLN A 109 8.52 12.34 2.97
CA GLN A 109 7.76 11.82 4.10
C GLN A 109 6.57 12.73 4.44
N ILE A 110 5.47 12.10 4.86
CA ILE A 110 4.33 12.75 5.50
C ILE A 110 4.14 12.09 6.86
N ALA A 111 4.08 12.89 7.93
CA ALA A 111 3.80 12.41 9.28
C ALA A 111 2.30 12.14 9.44
N THR A 112 1.84 11.03 8.86
CA THR A 112 0.46 10.54 8.95
C THR A 112 0.40 9.02 8.73
N GLY A 113 -0.80 8.45 8.88
CA GLY A 113 -1.11 7.05 8.60
C GLY A 113 -1.07 6.70 7.11
N HIS A 114 -1.31 5.43 6.78
CA HIS A 114 -1.19 4.91 5.42
C HIS A 114 -2.05 5.67 4.39
N ASP A 115 -3.28 6.02 4.78
CA ASP A 115 -4.23 6.70 3.92
C ASP A 115 -4.08 8.23 4.03
N ALA A 116 -2.91 8.75 3.63
CA ALA A 116 -2.61 10.19 3.62
C ALA A 116 -3.61 10.99 2.76
N MET A 117 -4.17 10.39 1.72
CA MET A 117 -5.20 11.04 0.89
C MET A 117 -6.53 11.28 1.63
N VAL A 118 -6.73 10.63 2.78
CA VAL A 118 -7.90 10.83 3.64
C VAL A 118 -7.55 11.74 4.82
N SER A 119 -6.46 11.43 5.52
CA SER A 119 -6.06 12.14 6.73
C SER A 119 -5.44 13.51 6.46
N GLU A 120 -4.62 13.62 5.41
CA GLU A 120 -3.79 14.79 5.09
C GLU A 120 -3.87 15.14 3.58
N PRO A 121 -5.08 15.33 3.00
CA PRO A 121 -5.26 15.46 1.56
C PRO A 121 -4.53 16.66 0.95
N GLU A 122 -4.57 17.83 1.61
CA GLU A 122 -3.90 19.05 1.14
C GLU A 122 -2.38 18.89 1.15
N ARG A 123 -1.82 18.37 2.25
CA ARG A 123 -0.38 18.14 2.38
C ARG A 123 0.13 17.12 1.37
N LEU A 124 -0.65 16.06 1.09
CA LEU A 124 -0.31 15.10 0.05
C LEU A 124 -0.34 15.75 -1.35
N ALA A 125 -1.35 16.57 -1.64
CA ALA A 125 -1.48 17.28 -2.91
C ALA A 125 -0.31 18.25 -3.15
N ASP A 126 0.03 19.07 -2.17
CA ASP A 126 1.15 20.01 -2.24
C ASP A 126 2.49 19.30 -2.51
N LEU A 127 2.72 18.15 -1.84
CA LEU A 127 3.92 17.35 -2.05
C LEU A 127 3.96 16.76 -3.47
N LEU A 128 2.84 16.23 -3.97
CA LEU A 128 2.74 15.72 -5.33
C LEU A 128 3.00 16.82 -6.38
N GLU A 129 2.47 18.03 -6.17
CA GLU A 129 2.76 19.17 -7.04
C GLU A 129 4.23 19.57 -7.01
N GLY A 130 4.86 19.55 -5.84
CA GLY A 130 6.29 19.81 -5.68
C GLY A 130 7.12 18.82 -6.50
N ILE A 131 6.88 17.52 -6.30
CA ILE A 131 7.58 16.45 -7.02
C ILE A 131 7.36 16.58 -8.54
N ALA A 132 6.13 16.83 -8.97
CA ALA A 132 5.82 16.94 -10.40
C ALA A 132 6.55 18.10 -11.11
N LYS A 133 6.94 19.16 -10.38
CA LYS A 133 7.73 20.27 -10.93
C LYS A 133 9.22 19.95 -11.05
N GLU A 134 9.69 18.88 -10.39
CA GLU A 134 11.10 18.45 -10.35
C GLU A 134 11.43 17.32 -11.33
N LEU A 135 10.40 16.67 -11.91
CA LEU A 135 10.52 15.57 -12.89
C LEU A 135 10.52 16.07 -14.34
#